data_AF-A0A453LA30-F1
#
_entry.id   AF-A0A453LA30-F1
#
_cell.length_a   1.000
_cell.length_b   1.000
_cell.length_c   1.000
_cell.angle_alpha   90.00
_cell.angle_beta   90.00
_cell.angle_gamma   90.00
#
_symmetry.space_group_name_H-M   'P 1'
#
loop_
_entity.id
_entity.type
_entity.pdbx_description
1 polymer ?
#
loop_
_entity_poly.entity_id
_entity_poly.type
_entity_poly.pdbx_seq_one_letter_code
_entity_poly.pdbx_strand_id
1 'polypeptide(L)'
;MGVDAYRFSIAWPRLIPDGRGAVNPKGLEYYNNLINELLSHGIQPHVTIYHFDFPQALQDEYRGMLSRKFIDDYTAYADVCFKNFGDRVKYWSTVNEPNIEPIGGYDVGFFPPRRCSSPFGISCDNGNSTTEPYIVAHHLLLAHASAASLYKGKYQAKQGGKIGLTLLCWWNEPATQTPEDIAAAARM
;
A
#
# COMPACT_ATOMS: atom_id res chain seq x y z
N MET A 1 20.26 18.43 7.16
CA MET A 1 20.21 17.26 6.26
C MET A 1 20.07 17.66 4.79
N GLY A 2 19.43 18.79 4.45
CA GLY A 2 19.47 19.32 3.07
C GLY A 2 18.84 18.37 2.04
N VAL A 3 17.70 17.76 2.39
CA VAL A 3 17.04 16.75 1.55
C VAL A 3 16.13 17.43 0.52
N ASP A 4 16.07 16.86 -0.68
CA ASP A 4 15.23 17.38 -1.77
C ASP A 4 13.80 16.84 -1.74
N ALA A 5 13.58 15.70 -1.07
CA ALA A 5 12.29 15.01 -1.04
C ALA A 5 12.04 14.35 0.32
N TYR A 6 10.76 14.21 0.66
CA TYR A 6 10.32 13.49 1.84
C TYR A 6 9.20 12.53 1.48
N ARG A 7 9.45 11.23 1.72
CA ARG A 7 8.46 10.17 1.54
C ARG A 7 7.68 9.95 2.83
N PHE A 8 6.36 10.04 2.76
CA PHE A 8 5.46 9.72 3.87
C PHE A 8 4.20 9.02 3.34
N SER A 9 3.37 8.47 4.24
CA SER A 9 2.07 7.90 3.88
C SER A 9 0.90 8.73 4.42
N ILE A 10 -0.21 8.69 3.70
CA ILE A 10 -1.50 9.16 4.20
C ILE A 10 -2.18 7.98 4.87
N ALA A 11 -2.58 8.15 6.11
CA ALA A 11 -3.24 7.10 6.88
C ALA A 11 -4.71 7.03 6.47
N TRP A 12 -5.14 5.93 5.86
CA TRP A 12 -6.53 5.72 5.45
C TRP A 12 -7.50 5.93 6.62
N PRO A 13 -7.37 5.27 7.78
CA PRO A 13 -8.28 5.46 8.91
C PRO A 13 -8.18 6.86 9.55
N ARG A 14 -7.14 7.67 9.25
CA ARG A 14 -7.11 9.07 9.68
C ARG A 14 -7.96 9.95 8.78
N LEU A 15 -7.88 9.72 7.46
CA LEU A 15 -8.57 10.51 6.46
C LEU A 15 -10.05 10.11 6.32
N ILE A 16 -10.35 8.80 6.40
CA ILE A 16 -11.69 8.22 6.32
C ILE A 16 -11.80 7.14 7.41
N PRO A 17 -12.27 7.48 8.63
CA PRO A 17 -12.20 6.60 9.81
C PRO A 17 -12.79 5.21 9.65
N ASP A 18 -13.99 5.12 9.07
CA ASP A 18 -14.69 3.85 8.85
C ASP A 18 -14.33 3.20 7.51
N GLY A 19 -13.27 3.69 6.85
CA GLY A 19 -12.82 3.27 5.52
C GLY A 19 -13.67 3.79 4.36
N ARG A 20 -14.96 4.06 4.60
CA ARG A 20 -15.90 4.73 3.66
C ARG A 20 -16.54 5.96 4.30
N GLY A 21 -17.12 6.80 3.46
CA GLY A 21 -17.92 7.94 3.90
C GLY A 21 -17.19 9.28 3.82
N ALA A 22 -17.50 10.17 4.76
CA ALA A 22 -17.01 11.54 4.75
C ALA A 22 -15.52 11.63 5.14
N VAL A 23 -14.82 12.56 4.52
CA VAL A 23 -13.44 12.89 4.89
C VAL A 23 -13.44 13.54 6.27
N ASN A 24 -12.55 13.07 7.15
CA ASN A 24 -12.29 13.71 8.43
C ASN A 24 -11.57 15.06 8.21
N PRO A 25 -12.21 16.21 8.53
CA PRO A 25 -11.62 17.53 8.27
C PRO A 25 -10.27 17.74 8.96
N LYS A 26 -10.08 17.20 10.18
CA LYS A 26 -8.81 17.33 10.91
C LYS A 26 -7.71 16.48 10.29
N GLY A 27 -8.06 15.30 9.75
CA GLY A 27 -7.12 14.45 9.00
C GLY A 27 -6.67 15.14 7.72
N LEU A 28 -7.62 15.74 7.00
CA LEU A 28 -7.35 16.52 5.80
C LEU A 28 -6.48 17.75 6.09
N GLU A 29 -6.78 18.50 7.14
CA GLU A 29 -5.99 19.66 7.57
C GLU A 29 -4.54 19.27 7.89
N TYR A 30 -4.35 18.18 8.65
CA TYR A 30 -3.01 17.69 8.99
C TYR A 30 -2.13 17.46 7.75
N TYR A 31 -2.63 16.73 6.75
CA TYR A 31 -1.85 16.45 5.54
C TYR A 31 -1.65 17.69 4.67
N ASN A 32 -2.63 18.59 4.62
CA ASN A 32 -2.44 19.88 3.94
C ASN A 32 -1.32 20.70 4.59
N ASN A 33 -1.31 20.81 5.92
CA ASN A 33 -0.29 21.54 6.65
C ASN A 33 1.10 20.92 6.43
N LEU A 34 1.20 19.58 6.51
CA LEU A 34 2.46 18.87 6.23
C LEU A 34 2.96 19.13 4.80
N ILE A 35 2.09 18.99 3.79
CA ILE A 35 2.46 19.19 2.39
C ILE A 35 2.88 20.64 2.14
N ASN A 36 2.13 21.61 2.67
CA ASN A 36 2.44 23.02 2.52
C ASN A 36 3.77 23.37 3.19
N GLU A 37 4.03 22.83 4.38
CA GLU A 37 5.30 23.05 5.08
C GLU A 37 6.46 22.43 4.31
N LEU A 38 6.36 21.19 3.81
CA LEU A 38 7.42 20.60 2.99
C LEU A 38 7.75 21.49 1.78
N LEU A 39 6.72 21.96 1.07
CA LEU A 39 6.89 22.82 -0.09
C LEU A 39 7.44 24.21 0.25
N SER A 40 7.12 24.78 1.41
CA SER A 40 7.66 26.07 1.86
C SER A 40 9.18 26.00 2.08
N HIS A 41 9.69 24.82 2.41
CA HIS A 41 11.12 24.51 2.52
C HIS A 41 11.73 23.91 1.25
N GLY A 42 11.00 23.89 0.12
CA GLY A 42 11.48 23.36 -1.16
C GLY A 42 11.59 21.82 -1.21
N ILE A 43 11.03 21.11 -0.24
CA ILE A 43 11.08 19.64 -0.14
C ILE A 43 9.91 19.03 -0.90
N GLN A 44 10.19 18.14 -1.84
CA GLN A 44 9.16 17.48 -2.65
C GLN A 44 8.42 16.39 -1.84
N PRO A 45 7.08 16.46 -1.73
CA PRO A 45 6.30 15.41 -1.08
C PRO A 45 6.17 14.19 -2.00
N HIS A 46 6.67 13.04 -1.51
CA HIS A 46 6.51 11.74 -2.15
C HIS A 46 5.50 10.92 -1.33
N VAL A 47 4.27 10.79 -1.81
CA VAL A 47 3.18 10.26 -0.98
C VAL A 47 2.91 8.81 -1.30
N THR A 48 2.88 7.99 -0.26
CA THR A 48 2.35 6.62 -0.31
C THR A 48 0.88 6.63 0.10
N ILE A 49 -0.01 6.11 -0.75
CA ILE A 49 -1.45 6.09 -0.50
C ILE A 49 -1.78 5.06 0.57
N TYR A 50 -1.19 3.88 0.49
CA TYR A 50 -1.43 2.78 1.41
C TYR A 50 -0.14 2.13 1.91
N HIS A 51 -0.01 2.00 3.23
CA HIS A 51 1.18 1.51 3.91
C HIS A 51 0.80 0.69 5.15
N PHE A 52 0.23 -0.50 4.92
CA PHE A 52 -0.15 -1.48 5.94
C PHE A 52 -1.16 -0.95 6.99
N ASP A 53 -1.91 0.08 6.64
CA ASP A 53 -2.76 0.86 7.54
C ASP A 53 -4.25 0.68 7.22
N PHE A 54 -4.65 -0.55 6.90
CA PHE A 54 -6.01 -0.84 6.44
C PHE A 54 -7.06 -0.53 7.53
N PRO A 55 -8.19 0.15 7.22
CA PRO A 55 -9.22 0.43 8.20
C PRO A 55 -9.82 -0.85 8.80
N GLN A 56 -9.80 -0.97 10.13
CA GLN A 56 -10.32 -2.14 10.84
C GLN A 56 -11.80 -2.39 10.53
N ALA A 57 -12.61 -1.33 10.36
CA ALA A 57 -14.03 -1.46 10.00
C ALA A 57 -14.25 -2.29 8.72
N LEU A 58 -13.38 -2.12 7.70
CA LEU A 58 -13.45 -2.87 6.46
C LEU A 58 -12.86 -4.29 6.60
N GLN A 59 -11.89 -4.46 7.50
CA GLN A 59 -11.36 -5.77 7.86
C GLN A 59 -12.46 -6.63 8.50
N ASP A 60 -13.24 -6.04 9.40
CA ASP A 60 -14.34 -6.71 10.10
C ASP A 60 -15.53 -6.99 9.18
N GLU A 61 -15.87 -6.07 8.29
CA GLU A 61 -17.03 -6.20 7.40
C GLU A 61 -16.89 -7.35 6.39
N TYR A 62 -15.73 -7.45 5.73
CA TYR A 62 -15.57 -8.37 4.60
C TYR A 62 -14.22 -9.09 4.55
N ARG A 63 -13.49 -9.13 5.68
CA ARG A 63 -12.16 -9.76 5.79
C ARG A 63 -11.09 -9.04 4.94
N GLY A 64 -11.27 -7.74 4.74
CA GLY A 64 -10.31 -6.85 4.09
C GLY A 64 -9.85 -7.36 2.72
N MET A 65 -8.54 -7.46 2.54
CA MET A 65 -7.92 -7.76 1.24
C MET A 65 -8.20 -9.17 0.70
N LEU A 66 -8.84 -10.05 1.47
CA LEU A 66 -9.32 -11.32 0.95
C LEU A 66 -10.57 -11.17 0.06
N SER A 67 -11.26 -10.03 0.15
CA SER A 67 -12.44 -9.73 -0.67
C SER A 67 -12.10 -8.81 -1.83
N ARG A 68 -12.72 -9.04 -2.99
CA ARG A 68 -12.63 -8.13 -4.14
C ARG A 68 -13.17 -6.72 -3.85
N LYS A 69 -14.04 -6.56 -2.86
CA LYS A 69 -14.56 -5.24 -2.42
C LYS A 69 -13.43 -4.26 -2.05
N PHE A 70 -12.30 -4.79 -1.57
CA PHE A 70 -11.09 -4.00 -1.29
C PHE A 70 -10.66 -3.11 -2.46
N ILE A 71 -10.77 -3.60 -3.69
CA ILE A 71 -10.30 -2.88 -4.89
C ILE A 71 -11.10 -1.58 -5.08
N ASP A 72 -12.42 -1.66 -4.93
CA ASP A 72 -13.32 -0.52 -5.11
C ASP A 72 -13.13 0.50 -3.98
N ASP A 73 -13.05 0.02 -2.73
CA ASP A 73 -12.86 0.87 -1.55
C ASP A 73 -11.50 1.58 -1.58
N TYR A 74 -10.44 0.86 -1.95
CA TYR A 74 -9.11 1.44 -2.11
C TYR A 74 -9.09 2.47 -3.23
N THR A 75 -9.77 2.20 -4.34
CA THR A 75 -9.85 3.13 -5.48
C THR A 75 -10.59 4.40 -5.10
N ALA A 76 -11.68 4.29 -4.32
CA ALA A 76 -12.42 5.43 -3.78
C ALA A 76 -11.56 6.26 -2.81
N TYR A 77 -10.80 5.61 -1.93
CA TYR A 77 -9.86 6.28 -1.05
C TYR A 77 -8.74 6.99 -1.82
N ALA A 78 -8.15 6.34 -2.83
CA ALA A 78 -7.16 6.97 -3.71
C ALA A 78 -7.74 8.19 -4.46
N ASP A 79 -8.99 8.13 -4.93
CA ASP A 79 -9.71 9.26 -5.54
C ASP A 79 -9.78 10.46 -4.58
N VAL A 80 -10.04 10.22 -3.29
CA VAL A 80 -10.02 11.27 -2.25
C VAL A 80 -8.63 11.88 -2.12
N CYS A 81 -7.58 11.06 -2.05
CA CYS A 81 -6.19 11.55 -1.97
C CYS A 81 -5.82 12.41 -3.18
N PHE A 82 -6.12 11.96 -4.40
CA PHE A 82 -5.83 12.70 -5.62
C PHE A 82 -6.58 14.04 -5.71
N LYS A 83 -7.86 14.06 -5.33
CA LYS A 83 -8.67 15.28 -5.33
C LYS A 83 -8.13 16.35 -4.39
N ASN A 84 -7.71 15.94 -3.19
CA ASN A 84 -7.40 16.87 -2.11
C ASN A 84 -5.94 17.33 -2.10
N PHE A 85 -5.02 16.51 -2.63
CA PHE A 85 -3.59 16.76 -2.50
C PHE A 85 -2.83 16.80 -3.83
N GLY A 86 -3.42 16.31 -4.93
CA GLY A 86 -2.72 16.17 -6.21
C GLY A 86 -2.43 17.50 -6.94
N ASP A 87 -3.02 18.60 -6.47
CA ASP A 87 -2.62 19.95 -6.90
C ASP A 87 -1.15 20.24 -6.52
N ARG A 88 -0.67 19.70 -5.40
CA ARG A 88 0.69 19.89 -4.85
C ARG A 88 1.56 18.64 -4.91
N VAL A 89 1.01 17.46 -4.68
CA VAL A 89 1.74 16.18 -4.69
C VAL A 89 1.91 15.67 -6.12
N LYS A 90 3.17 15.46 -6.53
CA LYS A 90 3.53 15.02 -7.89
C LYS A 90 4.09 13.61 -7.97
N TYR A 91 4.35 12.95 -6.85
CA TYR A 91 4.90 11.60 -6.81
C TYR A 91 4.06 10.72 -5.89
N TRP A 92 3.42 9.72 -6.48
CA TRP A 92 2.51 8.81 -5.81
C TRP A 92 3.03 7.37 -5.84
N SER A 93 3.20 6.78 -4.66
CA SER A 93 3.26 5.32 -4.47
C SER A 93 1.88 4.85 -4.05
N THR A 94 1.25 4.00 -4.85
CA THR A 94 -0.06 3.42 -4.55
C THR A 94 0.01 2.50 -3.32
N VAL A 95 0.72 1.39 -3.45
CA VAL A 95 0.88 0.36 -2.41
C VAL A 95 2.36 0.26 -2.03
N ASN A 96 2.63 0.23 -0.73
CA ASN A 96 3.93 -0.15 -0.19
C ASN A 96 4.08 -1.67 -0.10
N GLU A 97 5.13 -2.19 -0.71
CA GLU A 97 5.61 -3.57 -0.57
C GLU A 97 4.49 -4.63 -0.69
N PRO A 98 3.78 -4.69 -1.83
CA PRO A 98 2.73 -5.69 -2.06
C PRO A 98 3.24 -7.13 -2.05
N ASN A 99 4.56 -7.34 -2.05
CA ASN A 99 5.20 -8.64 -1.87
C ASN A 99 5.43 -9.02 -0.40
N ILE A 100 5.36 -8.06 0.53
CA ILE A 100 5.69 -8.26 1.95
C ILE A 100 4.45 -8.39 2.81
N GLU A 101 3.43 -7.57 2.57
CA GLU A 101 2.16 -7.66 3.31
C GLU A 101 1.47 -9.03 3.22
N PRO A 102 1.39 -9.69 2.04
CA PRO A 102 0.78 -11.01 1.99
C PRO A 102 1.56 -12.06 2.80
N ILE A 103 2.90 -11.99 2.79
CA ILE A 103 3.76 -12.89 3.56
C ILE A 103 3.58 -12.61 5.05
N GLY A 104 3.74 -11.36 5.48
CA GLY A 104 3.69 -11.01 6.89
C GLY A 104 2.29 -11.14 7.50
N GLY A 105 1.24 -10.79 6.76
CA GLY A 105 -0.14 -10.75 7.27
C GLY A 105 -0.98 -12.02 7.04
N TYR A 106 -0.62 -12.83 6.04
CA TYR A 106 -1.43 -13.96 5.57
C TYR A 106 -0.66 -15.28 5.40
N ASP A 107 0.67 -15.30 5.62
CA ASP A 107 1.50 -16.52 5.62
C ASP A 107 2.15 -16.78 7.00
N VAL A 108 2.96 -15.83 7.48
CA VAL A 108 3.69 -15.94 8.75
C VAL A 108 2.85 -15.48 9.95
N GLY A 109 1.88 -14.58 9.70
CA GLY A 109 1.03 -13.98 10.74
C GLY A 109 1.73 -13.00 11.67
N PHE A 110 2.85 -12.41 11.23
CA PHE A 110 3.58 -11.40 11.98
C PHE A 110 2.88 -10.03 11.96
N PHE A 111 2.34 -9.63 10.80
CA PHE A 111 1.57 -8.39 10.64
C PHE A 111 0.07 -8.62 10.84
N PRO A 112 -0.70 -7.59 11.21
CA PRO A 112 -2.15 -7.62 11.04
C PRO A 112 -2.55 -8.04 9.61
N PRO A 113 -3.62 -8.83 9.42
CA PRO A 113 -4.55 -9.34 10.41
C PRO A 113 -4.12 -10.66 11.10
N ARG A 114 -2.84 -11.04 10.98
CA ARG A 114 -2.22 -12.22 11.62
C ARG A 114 -2.86 -13.55 11.23
N ARG A 115 -3.12 -13.73 9.93
CA ARG A 115 -3.67 -14.97 9.38
C ARG A 115 -2.55 -15.87 8.90
N CYS A 116 -2.66 -17.16 9.19
CA CYS A 116 -1.67 -18.18 8.83
C CYS A 116 -2.18 -19.60 9.12
N SER A 117 -1.52 -20.64 8.57
CA SER A 117 -1.91 -22.05 8.76
C SER A 117 -1.23 -22.70 9.96
N SER A 118 -1.99 -23.14 10.98
CA SER A 118 -1.46 -23.96 12.08
C SER A 118 -0.87 -25.30 11.58
N PRO A 119 0.25 -25.80 12.15
CA PRO A 119 1.02 -25.25 13.27
C PRO A 119 2.13 -24.27 12.86
N PHE A 120 2.14 -23.81 11.61
CA PHE A 120 3.19 -22.94 11.06
C PHE A 120 2.85 -21.45 11.27
N GLY A 121 3.87 -20.60 11.41
CA GLY A 121 3.72 -19.17 11.71
C GLY A 121 3.85 -18.84 13.20
N ILE A 122 3.53 -17.60 13.59
CA ILE A 122 3.80 -17.11 14.96
C ILE A 122 2.62 -17.31 15.92
N SER A 123 1.38 -17.04 15.48
CA SER A 123 0.17 -17.14 16.30
C SER A 123 -1.06 -17.30 15.41
N CYS A 124 -1.27 -18.53 14.94
CA CYS A 124 -2.15 -18.82 13.81
C CYS A 124 -3.42 -19.54 14.25
N ASP A 125 -4.41 -18.76 14.66
CA ASP A 125 -5.72 -19.30 15.06
C ASP A 125 -6.66 -19.49 13.86
N ASN A 126 -6.34 -18.87 12.73
CA ASN A 126 -7.09 -18.95 11.47
C ASN A 126 -6.22 -18.51 10.28
N GLY A 127 -6.62 -18.90 9.06
CA GLY A 127 -5.89 -18.55 7.86
C GLY A 127 -5.67 -19.73 6.93
N ASN A 128 -5.08 -19.45 5.77
CA ASN A 128 -4.53 -20.48 4.90
C ASN A 128 -3.31 -19.92 4.16
N SER A 129 -2.12 -20.20 4.69
CA SER A 129 -0.81 -19.78 4.14
C SER A 129 -0.57 -20.24 2.70
N THR A 130 -1.23 -21.30 2.24
CA THR A 130 -1.09 -21.82 0.87
C THR A 130 -1.92 -21.05 -0.15
N THR A 131 -2.95 -20.29 0.27
CA THR A 131 -3.88 -19.62 -0.66
C THR A 131 -4.04 -18.13 -0.41
N GLU A 132 -4.15 -17.70 0.84
CA GLU A 132 -4.44 -16.32 1.21
C GLU A 132 -3.36 -15.32 0.75
N PRO A 133 -2.04 -15.60 0.85
CA PRO A 133 -1.02 -14.67 0.37
C PRO A 133 -1.17 -14.37 -1.13
N TYR A 134 -1.49 -15.37 -1.95
CA TYR A 134 -1.69 -15.17 -3.39
C TYR A 134 -2.95 -14.36 -3.70
N ILE A 135 -4.04 -14.59 -2.95
CA ILE A 135 -5.28 -13.82 -3.10
C ILE A 135 -5.03 -12.35 -2.76
N VAL A 136 -4.35 -12.09 -1.64
CA VAL A 136 -4.05 -10.72 -1.18
C VAL A 136 -3.09 -10.02 -2.14
N ALA A 137 -2.01 -10.68 -2.57
CA ALA A 137 -1.10 -10.14 -3.58
C ALA A 137 -1.84 -9.79 -4.88
N HIS A 138 -2.75 -10.66 -5.33
CA HIS A 138 -3.57 -10.40 -6.52
C HIS A 138 -4.47 -9.17 -6.35
N HIS A 139 -5.16 -9.04 -5.21
CA HIS A 139 -6.02 -7.89 -4.96
C HIS A 139 -5.24 -6.58 -4.77
N LEU A 140 -4.05 -6.60 -4.17
CA LEU A 140 -3.17 -5.44 -4.08
C LEU A 140 -2.73 -4.97 -5.48
N LEU A 141 -2.39 -5.89 -6.38
CA LEU A 141 -2.04 -5.55 -7.76
C LEU A 141 -3.24 -5.00 -8.56
N LEU A 142 -4.44 -5.56 -8.37
CA LEU A 142 -5.66 -5.02 -8.99
C LEU A 142 -6.01 -3.63 -8.44
N ALA A 143 -5.88 -3.42 -7.13
CA ALA A 143 -6.08 -2.14 -6.46
C ALA A 143 -5.08 -1.08 -6.97
N HIS A 144 -3.80 -1.45 -7.09
CA HIS A 144 -2.78 -0.62 -7.75
C HIS A 144 -3.21 -0.23 -9.16
N ALA A 145 -3.56 -1.21 -10.00
CA ALA A 145 -3.92 -0.98 -11.40
C ALA A 145 -5.15 -0.07 -11.52
N SER A 146 -6.16 -0.29 -10.68
CA SER A 146 -7.38 0.52 -10.64
C SER A 146 -7.09 1.98 -10.27
N ALA A 147 -6.37 2.23 -9.17
CA ALA A 147 -6.01 3.59 -8.77
C ALA A 147 -5.07 4.28 -9.76
N ALA A 148 -4.12 3.55 -10.35
CA ALA A 148 -3.24 4.08 -11.38
C ALA A 148 -4.01 4.45 -12.66
N SER A 149 -4.97 3.62 -13.08
CA SER A 149 -5.86 3.90 -14.21
C SER A 149 -6.72 5.14 -13.95
N LEU A 150 -7.33 5.23 -12.76
CA LEU A 150 -8.08 6.40 -12.32
C LEU A 150 -7.23 7.67 -12.37
N TYR A 151 -6.01 7.63 -11.82
CA TYR A 151 -5.09 8.78 -11.83
C TYR A 151 -4.75 9.22 -13.25
N LYS A 152 -4.34 8.28 -14.12
CA LYS A 152 -3.99 8.56 -15.51
C LYS A 152 -5.16 9.15 -16.30
N GLY A 153 -6.36 8.58 -16.13
CA GLY A 153 -7.55 9.00 -16.88
C GLY A 153 -8.16 10.33 -16.40
N LYS A 154 -8.14 10.60 -15.09
CA LYS A 154 -8.89 11.73 -14.50
C LYS A 154 -8.01 12.89 -14.03
N TYR A 155 -6.78 12.61 -13.58
CA TYR A 155 -5.96 13.57 -12.85
C TYR A 155 -4.65 13.93 -13.53
N GLN A 156 -3.98 12.97 -14.18
CA GLN A 156 -2.59 13.15 -14.63
C GLN A 156 -2.40 14.32 -15.59
N ALA A 157 -3.31 14.53 -16.55
CA ALA A 157 -3.24 15.65 -17.49
C ALA A 157 -3.33 17.02 -16.80
N LYS A 158 -4.08 17.12 -15.69
CA LYS A 158 -4.29 18.38 -14.94
C LYS A 158 -3.25 18.58 -13.85
N GLN A 159 -2.86 17.49 -13.18
CA GLN A 159 -2.00 17.52 -12.00
C GLN A 159 -0.52 17.31 -12.33
N GLY A 160 -0.19 16.69 -13.47
CA GLY A 160 1.19 16.52 -13.95
C GLY A 160 2.06 15.56 -13.14
N GLY A 161 1.49 14.81 -12.19
CA GLY A 161 2.26 13.88 -11.35
C GLY A 161 2.54 12.51 -12.00
N LYS A 162 3.37 11.73 -11.33
CA LYS A 162 3.75 10.35 -11.65
C LYS A 162 3.20 9.41 -10.58
N ILE A 163 2.84 8.19 -10.99
CA ILE A 163 2.25 7.18 -10.12
C ILE A 163 2.91 5.82 -10.35
N GLY A 164 3.21 5.11 -9.27
CA GLY A 164 3.81 3.78 -9.25
C GLY A 164 3.43 3.01 -7.98
N LEU A 165 4.18 1.95 -7.68
CA LEU A 165 4.13 1.22 -6.42
C LEU A 165 5.56 1.06 -5.88
N THR A 166 5.71 0.67 -4.62
CA THR A 166 7.01 0.45 -3.98
C THR A 166 7.19 -1.03 -3.71
N LEU A 167 8.31 -1.64 -4.11
CA LEU A 167 8.64 -3.04 -3.83
C LEU A 167 9.81 -3.12 -2.88
N LEU A 168 9.75 -4.06 -1.94
CA LEU A 168 10.95 -4.50 -1.23
C LEU A 168 11.66 -5.51 -2.12
N CYS A 169 12.91 -5.22 -2.46
CA CYS A 169 13.73 -6.12 -3.28
C CYS A 169 14.90 -6.62 -2.44
N TRP A 170 15.10 -7.93 -2.41
CA TRP A 170 16.32 -8.54 -1.90
C TRP A 170 17.23 -8.90 -3.08
N TRP A 171 18.53 -8.75 -2.87
CA TRP A 171 19.53 -9.31 -3.75
C TRP A 171 19.81 -10.75 -3.29
N ASN A 172 19.73 -11.70 -4.22
CA ASN A 172 19.96 -13.11 -3.95
C ASN A 172 21.20 -13.59 -4.71
N GLU A 173 22.10 -14.28 -4.01
CA GLU A 173 23.27 -14.92 -4.59
C GLU A 173 23.18 -16.43 -4.39
N PRO A 174 23.71 -17.24 -5.33
CA PRO A 174 23.70 -18.68 -5.18
C PRO A 174 24.61 -19.09 -4.01
N ALA A 175 24.13 -20.01 -3.16
CA ALA A 175 24.90 -20.48 -2.01
C ALA A 175 26.18 -21.22 -2.43
N THR A 176 26.12 -21.93 -3.57
CA THR A 176 27.26 -22.58 -4.22
C THR A 176 27.20 -22.39 -5.74
N GLN A 177 28.25 -22.81 -6.45
CA GLN A 177 28.29 -22.76 -7.92
C GLN A 177 27.57 -23.94 -8.60
N THR A 178 26.76 -24.70 -7.85
CA THR A 178 25.98 -25.79 -8.43
C THR A 178 24.84 -25.23 -9.28
N PRO A 179 24.44 -25.93 -10.38
CA PRO A 179 23.30 -25.51 -11.20
C PRO A 179 22.02 -25.32 -10.39
N GLU A 180 21.82 -26.11 -9.33
CA GLU A 180 20.66 -26.07 -8.45
C GLU A 180 20.59 -24.75 -7.65
N ASP A 181 21.71 -24.32 -7.06
CA ASP A 181 21.78 -23.08 -6.29
C ASP A 181 21.72 -21.84 -7.18
N ILE A 182 22.30 -21.90 -8.38
CA ILE A 182 22.15 -20.85 -9.39
C ILE A 182 20.69 -20.71 -9.79
N ALA A 183 20.00 -21.83 -10.04
CA ALA A 183 18.57 -21.81 -10.36
C ALA A 183 17.72 -21.37 -9.16
N ALA A 184 18.12 -21.68 -7.92
CA ALA A 184 17.43 -21.24 -6.71
C ALA A 184 17.52 -19.73 -6.55
N ALA A 185 18.72 -19.13 -6.65
CA ALA A 185 18.89 -17.69 -6.57
C ALA A 185 18.06 -16.93 -7.63
N ALA A 186 17.88 -17.50 -8.82
CA ALA A 186 17.05 -16.91 -9.88
C ALA A 186 15.53 -17.03 -9.66
N ARG A 187 15.07 -17.95 -8.80
CA ARG A 187 13.64 -18.08 -8.43
C ARG A 187 13.22 -17.14 -7.30
N MET A 188 14.18 -16.64 -6.53
CA MET A 188 13.99 -15.77 -5.35
C MET A 188 13.91 -14.30 -5.76
#